data_AF-A0AAV5RUM4-F1
#
_entry.id   AF-A0AAV5RUM4-F1
#
_cell.length_a   1.000
_cell.length_b   1.000
_cell.length_c   1.000
_cell.angle_alpha   90.00
_cell.angle_beta   90.00
_cell.angle_gamma   90.00
#
_symmetry.space_group_name_H-M   'P 1'
#
loop_
_entity.id
_entity.type
_entity.pdbx_description
1 polymer ?
#
loop_
_entity_poly.entity_id
_entity_poly.type
_entity_poly.pdbx_seq_one_letter_code
_entity_poly.pdbx_strand_id
1 'polypeptide(L)'
;MTIAIPAPVQAVFTTFPLQTFPAVPARDTALEAELGRRTFAFGKHASSNDAAPFTLVAAHRPVSVALDGATVQLCSAPAELFVQLCLCHKNALALPREAQEGCAAIPSPHKVLVAARAGAPELLLNGRLVARDELLRGLAARLPGVHRQLSQLLDRDLAPLFAGGYVSPGVVRRATQTLRQFEQLAQGGDSSPYLEMKVASYVLVLLHVVAEGEAADLRECREFVQGECPALVEGAYTVLRRLSGK
;
A
#
# COMPACT_ATOMS: atom_id res chain seq x y z
N MET A 1 10.40 -49.95 -15.60
CA MET A 1 9.91 -51.06 -14.76
C MET A 1 9.84 -50.54 -13.33
N THR A 2 8.64 -50.35 -12.79
CA THR A 2 8.41 -49.96 -11.39
C THR A 2 8.34 -51.22 -10.54
N ILE A 3 9.30 -51.41 -9.64
CA ILE A 3 9.32 -52.55 -8.71
C ILE A 3 8.20 -52.30 -7.69
N ALA A 4 7.15 -53.13 -7.71
CA ALA A 4 6.08 -53.06 -6.73
C ALA A 4 6.60 -53.53 -5.37
N ILE A 5 6.72 -52.59 -4.43
CA ILE A 5 7.17 -52.89 -3.07
C ILE A 5 6.03 -53.60 -2.34
N PRO A 6 6.27 -54.76 -1.71
CA PRO A 6 5.26 -55.45 -0.91
C PRO A 6 4.75 -54.54 0.22
N ALA A 7 3.42 -54.49 0.39
CA ALA A 7 2.75 -53.65 1.38
C ALA A 7 3.33 -53.73 2.83
N PRO A 8 3.78 -54.90 3.34
CA PRO A 8 4.40 -54.98 4.67
C PRO A 8 5.71 -54.20 4.78
N VAL A 9 6.51 -54.22 3.71
CA VAL A 9 7.78 -53.47 3.65
C VAL A 9 7.48 -51.99 3.58
N GLN A 10 6.49 -51.59 2.77
CA GLN A 10 6.03 -50.20 2.69
C GLN A 10 5.55 -49.69 4.06
N ALA A 11 4.79 -50.50 4.82
CA ALA A 11 4.30 -50.14 6.14
C ALA A 11 5.42 -49.88 7.16
N VAL A 12 6.48 -50.70 7.14
CA VAL A 12 7.66 -50.51 8.01
C VAL A 12 8.32 -49.17 7.70
N PHE A 13 8.50 -48.83 6.43
CA PHE A 13 9.15 -47.57 6.04
C PHE A 13 8.26 -46.33 6.20
N THR A 14 6.94 -46.46 6.21
CA THR A 14 6.01 -45.35 6.54
C THR A 14 5.84 -45.12 8.03
N THR A 15 6.35 -46.03 8.88
CA THR A 15 6.29 -45.92 10.35
C THR A 15 7.52 -45.22 10.94
N PHE A 16 8.54 -44.93 10.13
CA PHE A 16 9.61 -44.00 10.52
C PHE A 16 9.10 -42.57 10.29
N PRO A 17 9.12 -41.69 11.30
CA PRO A 17 9.97 -41.70 12.49
C PRO A 17 9.36 -42.43 13.71
N LEU A 18 10.18 -43.20 14.43
CA LEU A 18 9.76 -43.95 15.64
C LEU A 18 9.34 -43.04 16.82
N GLN A 19 9.80 -41.79 16.81
CA GLN A 19 9.40 -40.75 17.77
C GLN A 19 9.40 -39.41 17.05
N THR A 20 8.25 -38.74 17.02
CA THR A 20 8.12 -37.37 16.54
C THR A 20 8.03 -36.44 17.73
N PHE A 21 8.96 -35.50 17.85
CA PHE A 21 8.88 -34.45 18.85
C PHE A 21 7.87 -33.38 18.41
N PRO A 22 7.19 -32.71 19.36
CA PRO A 22 6.39 -31.53 19.02
C PRO A 22 7.29 -30.44 18.43
N ALA A 23 6.72 -29.57 17.60
CA ALA A 23 7.42 -28.41 17.08
C ALA A 23 8.01 -27.60 18.25
N VAL A 24 9.33 -27.35 18.21
CA VAL A 24 10.00 -26.55 19.22
C VAL A 24 9.60 -25.09 19.03
N PRO A 25 8.97 -24.44 20.01
CA PRO A 25 8.62 -23.02 19.91
C PRO A 25 9.91 -22.18 20.09
N ALA A 26 10.71 -22.07 19.05
CA ALA A 26 11.82 -21.13 18.99
C ALA A 26 11.25 -19.72 18.79
N ARG A 27 10.94 -19.04 19.89
CA ARG A 27 10.54 -17.62 19.87
C ARG A 27 11.76 -16.75 20.06
N ASP A 28 12.21 -16.16 18.96
CA ASP A 28 13.24 -15.13 19.01
C ASP A 28 12.59 -13.79 19.36
N THR A 29 12.72 -13.39 20.62
CA THR A 29 12.16 -12.13 21.12
C THR A 29 12.79 -10.90 20.46
N ALA A 30 14.03 -11.00 19.98
CA ALA A 30 14.69 -9.92 19.26
C ALA A 30 14.08 -9.74 17.88
N LEU A 31 13.84 -10.85 17.16
CA LEU A 31 13.14 -10.83 15.88
C LEU A 31 11.69 -10.34 16.02
N GLU A 32 10.97 -10.78 17.05
CA GLU A 32 9.61 -10.32 17.33
C GLU A 32 9.57 -8.79 17.57
N ALA A 33 10.54 -8.26 18.33
CA ALA A 33 10.65 -6.82 18.56
C ALA A 33 10.98 -6.05 17.27
N GLU A 34 11.86 -6.58 16.42
CA GLU A 34 12.19 -5.98 15.13
C GLU A 34 10.97 -5.96 14.19
N LEU A 35 10.26 -7.09 14.08
CA LEU A 35 9.04 -7.22 13.30
C LEU A 35 7.97 -6.25 13.81
N GLY A 36 7.79 -6.15 15.14
CA GLY A 36 6.88 -5.19 15.75
C GLY A 36 7.18 -3.75 15.35
N ARG A 37 8.46 -3.34 15.34
CA ARG A 37 8.89 -1.99 14.93
C ARG A 37 8.67 -1.69 13.44
N ARG A 38 8.59 -2.71 12.59
CA ARG A 38 8.37 -2.58 11.14
C ARG A 38 6.92 -2.81 10.73
N THR A 39 6.04 -3.06 11.69
CA THR A 39 4.66 -3.44 11.46
C THR A 39 3.70 -2.34 11.90
N PHE A 40 2.82 -1.93 11.01
CA PHE A 40 1.83 -0.89 11.23
C PHE A 40 0.43 -1.51 11.10
N ALA A 41 -0.34 -1.50 12.18
CA ALA A 41 -1.66 -2.13 12.20
C ALA A 41 -2.73 -1.20 11.63
N PHE A 42 -3.60 -1.71 10.75
CA PHE A 42 -4.78 -0.97 10.31
C PHE A 42 -5.80 -0.87 11.45
N GLY A 43 -6.47 0.27 11.58
CA GLY A 43 -7.59 0.41 12.51
C GLY A 43 -8.85 -0.25 11.95
N LYS A 44 -9.81 -0.58 12.83
CA LYS A 44 -11.15 -1.02 12.41
C LYS A 44 -12.11 0.16 12.44
N HIS A 45 -12.94 0.31 11.42
CA HIS A 45 -14.19 1.07 11.57
C HIS A 45 -15.21 0.21 12.34
N ALA A 46 -16.18 0.85 12.99
CA ALA A 46 -17.20 0.18 13.80
C ALA A 46 -18.01 -0.90 13.03
N SER A 47 -17.99 -0.86 11.70
CA SER A 47 -18.69 -1.78 10.79
C SER A 47 -17.78 -2.76 10.05
N SER A 48 -16.53 -2.98 10.48
CA SER A 48 -15.61 -3.84 9.73
C SER A 48 -16.09 -5.29 9.67
N ASN A 49 -16.27 -5.82 8.46
CA ASN A 49 -16.49 -7.25 8.23
C ASN A 49 -15.27 -8.07 8.68
N ASP A 50 -15.48 -9.31 9.13
CA ASP A 50 -14.42 -10.30 9.39
C ASP A 50 -13.78 -10.77 8.08
N ALA A 51 -13.09 -9.86 7.39
CA ALA A 51 -12.29 -10.17 6.23
C ALA A 51 -11.07 -11.01 6.63
N ALA A 52 -10.62 -11.88 5.72
CA ALA A 52 -9.43 -12.70 5.96
C ALA A 52 -8.21 -11.80 6.29
N PRO A 53 -7.38 -12.19 7.29
CA PRO A 53 -6.21 -11.44 7.68
C PRO A 53 -5.27 -11.26 6.48
N PHE A 54 -4.68 -10.08 6.36
CA PHE A 54 -3.73 -9.78 5.30
C PHE A 54 -2.58 -8.94 5.82
N THR A 55 -1.43 -9.07 5.17
CA THR A 55 -0.28 -8.18 5.40
C THR A 55 0.14 -7.55 4.08
N LEU A 56 0.01 -6.22 3.98
CA LEU A 56 0.58 -5.45 2.88
C LEU A 56 2.08 -5.29 3.13
N VAL A 57 2.90 -5.66 2.16
CA VAL A 57 4.35 -5.52 2.23
C VAL A 57 4.76 -4.26 1.46
N ALA A 58 5.39 -3.31 2.16
CA ALA A 58 5.90 -2.05 1.60
C ALA A 58 7.43 -2.06 1.59
N ALA A 59 8.05 -1.45 0.57
CA ALA A 59 9.50 -1.38 0.43
C ALA A 59 10.13 -0.46 1.47
N HIS A 60 9.44 0.63 1.78
CA HIS A 60 9.96 1.73 2.57
C HIS A 60 9.10 1.98 3.80
N ARG A 61 9.69 2.66 4.78
CA ARG A 61 8.96 3.05 5.99
C ARG A 61 7.84 4.05 5.62
N PRO A 62 6.62 3.87 6.13
CA PRO A 62 5.56 4.85 5.99
C PRO A 62 5.97 6.23 6.52
N VAL A 63 5.40 7.27 5.91
CA VAL A 63 5.54 8.66 6.35
C VAL A 63 4.40 9.01 7.30
N SER A 64 4.74 9.63 8.42
CA SER A 64 3.79 10.20 9.38
C SER A 64 3.20 11.50 8.84
N VAL A 65 1.88 11.55 8.67
CA VAL A 65 1.15 12.75 8.25
C VAL A 65 0.16 13.15 9.34
N ALA A 66 0.24 14.40 9.79
CA ALA A 66 -0.72 14.97 10.73
C ALA A 66 -2.02 15.33 9.99
N LEU A 67 -3.14 14.72 10.41
CA LEU A 67 -4.47 14.97 9.89
C LEU A 67 -5.44 15.19 11.05
N ASP A 68 -6.05 16.37 11.10
CA ASP A 68 -7.13 16.71 12.04
C ASP A 68 -6.82 16.33 13.50
N GLY A 69 -5.56 16.50 13.93
CA GLY A 69 -5.08 16.18 15.28
C GLY A 69 -4.70 14.72 15.53
N ALA A 70 -4.64 13.88 14.49
CA ALA A 70 -4.13 12.51 14.56
C ALA A 70 -2.97 12.29 13.57
N THR A 71 -2.02 11.42 13.93
CA THR A 71 -0.92 11.06 13.02
C THR A 71 -1.24 9.76 12.30
N VAL A 72 -1.34 9.84 10.97
CA VAL A 72 -1.65 8.72 10.07
C VAL A 72 -0.38 8.30 9.33
N GLN A 73 -0.22 7.00 9.12
CA GLN A 73 0.95 6.41 8.44
C GLN A 73 0.60 6.06 6.99
N LEU A 74 1.29 6.71 6.04
CA LEU A 74 1.08 6.52 4.61
C LEU A 74 2.29 5.85 3.96
N CYS A 75 2.07 4.88 3.08
CA CYS A 75 3.17 4.34 2.27
C CYS A 75 3.80 5.44 1.40
N SER A 76 5.12 5.35 1.19
CA SER A 76 5.90 6.41 0.56
C SER A 76 5.98 6.31 -0.97
N ALA A 77 5.63 5.18 -1.56
CA ALA A 77 5.51 5.07 -3.02
C ALA A 77 4.05 5.15 -3.47
N PRO A 78 3.73 5.79 -4.62
CA PRO A 78 2.34 5.97 -5.06
C PRO A 78 1.61 4.65 -5.28
N ALA A 79 2.28 3.64 -5.85
CA ALA A 79 1.69 2.32 -6.05
C ALA A 79 1.36 1.62 -4.72
N GLU A 80 2.24 1.74 -3.72
CA GLU A 80 2.02 1.17 -2.39
C GLU A 80 0.87 1.87 -1.67
N LEU A 81 0.86 3.21 -1.68
CA LEU A 81 -0.20 4.00 -1.09
C LEU A 81 -1.54 3.75 -1.78
N PHE A 82 -1.56 3.62 -3.10
CA PHE A 82 -2.78 3.26 -3.83
C PHE A 82 -3.36 1.93 -3.37
N VAL A 83 -2.52 0.89 -3.23
CA VAL A 83 -2.97 -0.41 -2.71
C VAL A 83 -3.43 -0.28 -1.25
N GLN A 84 -2.71 0.46 -0.41
CA GLN A 84 -3.08 0.73 0.98
C GLN A 84 -4.49 1.36 1.08
N LEU A 85 -4.75 2.43 0.31
CA LEU A 85 -6.05 3.12 0.29
C LEU A 85 -7.16 2.19 -0.22
N CYS A 86 -6.89 1.40 -1.28
CA CYS A 86 -7.85 0.44 -1.81
C CYS A 86 -8.20 -0.67 -0.81
N LEU A 87 -7.22 -1.14 -0.02
CA LEU A 87 -7.44 -2.14 1.02
C LEU A 87 -8.26 -1.57 2.18
N CYS A 88 -8.00 -0.32 2.57
CA CYS A 88 -8.82 0.41 3.54
C CYS A 88 -10.27 0.52 3.07
N HIS A 89 -10.47 0.98 1.82
CA HIS A 89 -11.80 1.15 1.25
C HIS A 89 -12.56 -0.18 1.12
N LYS A 90 -11.91 -1.23 0.59
CA LYS A 90 -12.55 -2.53 0.35
C LYS A 90 -12.96 -3.25 1.64
N ASN A 91 -12.16 -3.13 2.69
CA ASN A 91 -12.37 -3.87 3.95
C ASN A 91 -12.96 -3.00 5.06
N ALA A 92 -13.35 -1.75 4.77
CA ALA A 92 -13.79 -0.76 5.75
C ALA A 92 -12.81 -0.68 6.94
N LEU A 93 -11.52 -0.48 6.62
CA LEU A 93 -10.44 -0.32 7.60
C LEU A 93 -9.98 1.14 7.67
N ALA A 94 -9.62 1.57 8.87
CA ALA A 94 -9.00 2.86 9.09
C ALA A 94 -7.49 2.74 8.82
N LEU A 95 -6.90 3.81 8.28
CA LEU A 95 -5.46 3.88 8.04
C LEU A 95 -4.66 3.65 9.33
N PRO A 96 -3.44 3.07 9.24
CA PRO A 96 -2.61 2.85 10.41
C PRO A 96 -2.27 4.19 11.08
N ARG A 97 -2.35 4.21 12.41
CA ARG A 97 -2.01 5.38 13.22
C ARG A 97 -0.78 5.09 14.05
N GLU A 98 0.00 6.13 14.33
CA GLU A 98 1.06 6.02 15.32
C GLU A 98 0.43 5.80 16.69
N ALA A 99 0.83 4.73 17.38
CA ALA A 99 0.31 4.45 18.71
C ALA A 99 0.77 5.57 19.65
N GLN A 100 -0.17 6.34 20.20
CA GLN A 100 0.14 7.25 21.30
C GLN A 100 0.67 6.41 22.48
N GLU A 101 1.82 6.82 23.02
CA GLU A 101 2.44 6.20 24.20
C GLU A 101 1.38 6.07 25.32
N GLY A 102 1.06 4.83 25.70
CA GLY A 102 0.08 4.53 26.76
C GLY A 102 -1.25 3.90 26.30
N CYS A 103 -1.54 3.86 24.99
CA CYS A 103 -2.73 3.14 24.49
C CYS A 103 -2.32 1.74 24.01
N ALA A 104 -2.90 0.70 24.61
CA ALA A 104 -2.65 -0.68 24.17
C ALA A 104 -3.03 -0.82 22.68
N ALA A 105 -2.04 -1.16 21.84
CA ALA A 105 -2.26 -1.33 20.41
C ALA A 105 -3.37 -2.38 20.20
N ILE A 106 -4.49 -1.97 19.61
CA ILE A 106 -5.58 -2.89 19.30
C ILE A 106 -5.01 -3.94 18.34
N PRO A 107 -5.06 -5.24 18.68
CA PRO A 107 -4.53 -6.28 17.82
C PRO A 107 -5.38 -6.35 16.55
N SER A 108 -4.88 -5.74 15.48
CA SER A 108 -5.50 -5.84 14.17
C SER A 108 -4.92 -7.03 13.40
N PRO A 109 -5.78 -7.87 12.79
CA PRO A 109 -5.34 -8.92 11.90
C PRO A 109 -4.77 -8.38 10.58
N HIS A 110 -5.07 -7.13 10.24
CA HIS A 110 -4.62 -6.48 9.02
C HIS A 110 -3.45 -5.55 9.31
N LYS A 111 -2.35 -5.72 8.57
CA LYS A 111 -1.09 -5.03 8.87
C LYS A 111 -0.39 -4.55 7.60
N VAL A 112 0.43 -3.52 7.74
CA VAL A 112 1.47 -3.14 6.79
C VAL A 112 2.81 -3.54 7.39
N LEU A 113 3.60 -4.31 6.67
CA LEU A 113 4.94 -4.73 7.06
C LEU A 113 5.96 -4.07 6.14
N VAL A 114 6.96 -3.42 6.72
CA VAL A 114 8.06 -2.85 5.96
C VAL A 114 9.12 -3.93 5.74
N ALA A 115 9.34 -4.28 4.48
CA ALA A 115 10.40 -5.18 4.06
C ALA A 115 11.04 -4.62 2.78
N ALA A 116 12.35 -4.40 2.81
CA ALA A 116 13.11 -3.90 1.67
C ALA A 116 13.13 -4.94 0.53
N ARG A 117 12.07 -4.95 -0.29
CA ARG A 117 11.87 -5.87 -1.41
C ARG A 117 11.64 -5.06 -2.67
N ALA A 118 12.41 -5.35 -3.72
CA ALA A 118 12.29 -4.69 -5.02
C ALA A 118 10.92 -4.92 -5.70
N GLY A 119 10.17 -5.94 -5.26
CA GLY A 119 8.85 -6.30 -5.82
C GLY A 119 7.64 -5.65 -5.14
N ALA A 120 7.83 -4.77 -4.15
CA ALA A 120 6.70 -4.14 -3.45
C ALA A 120 5.89 -3.17 -4.36
N PRO A 121 4.57 -2.97 -4.11
CA PRO A 121 3.77 -3.60 -3.05
C PRO A 121 3.44 -5.07 -3.32
N GLU A 122 3.54 -5.91 -2.28
CA GLU A 122 3.07 -7.31 -2.31
C GLU A 122 2.01 -7.52 -1.20
N LEU A 123 1.14 -8.51 -1.36
CA LEU A 123 0.10 -8.79 -0.37
C LEU A 123 0.20 -10.24 0.09
N LEU A 124 0.43 -10.44 1.38
CA LEU A 124 0.42 -11.76 2.01
C LEU A 124 -1.01 -12.07 2.48
N LEU A 125 -1.64 -13.05 1.83
CA LEU A 125 -2.98 -13.55 2.14
C LEU A 125 -2.91 -15.03 2.45
N ASN A 126 -3.28 -15.45 3.67
CA ASN A 126 -3.33 -16.86 4.07
C ASN A 126 -2.04 -17.64 3.74
N GLY A 127 -0.87 -17.02 3.95
CA GLY A 127 0.44 -17.62 3.65
C GLY A 127 0.83 -17.63 2.17
N ARG A 128 0.00 -17.07 1.27
CA ARG A 128 0.32 -16.86 -0.14
C ARG A 128 0.70 -15.42 -0.40
N LEU A 129 1.81 -15.23 -1.11
CA LEU A 129 2.26 -13.92 -1.55
C LEU A 129 1.66 -13.60 -2.91
N VAL A 130 0.90 -12.51 -2.99
CA VAL A 130 0.37 -11.96 -4.24
C VAL A 130 1.31 -10.85 -4.71
N ALA A 131 1.87 -11.01 -5.91
CA ALA A 131 2.84 -10.07 -6.47
C ALA A 131 2.19 -8.75 -6.91
N ARG A 132 2.99 -7.68 -6.96
CA ARG A 132 2.58 -6.34 -7.39
C ARG A 132 1.76 -6.34 -8.67
N ASP A 133 2.23 -7.01 -9.72
CA ASP A 133 1.58 -6.96 -11.03
C ASP A 133 0.20 -7.63 -11.02
N GLU A 134 0.01 -8.65 -10.19
CA GLU A 134 -1.28 -9.29 -10.00
C GLU A 134 -2.24 -8.38 -9.21
N LEU A 135 -1.75 -7.73 -8.15
CA LEU A 135 -2.52 -6.77 -7.37
C LEU A 135 -2.98 -5.58 -8.22
N LEU A 136 -2.06 -4.96 -8.95
CA LEU A 136 -2.36 -3.80 -9.79
C LEU A 136 -3.28 -4.18 -10.95
N ARG A 137 -3.14 -5.37 -11.55
CA ARG A 137 -4.09 -5.87 -12.56
C ARG A 137 -5.48 -6.09 -11.97
N GLY A 138 -5.56 -6.68 -10.76
CA GLY A 138 -6.82 -6.88 -10.05
C GLY A 138 -7.53 -5.58 -9.71
N LEU A 139 -6.80 -4.54 -9.32
CA LEU A 139 -7.34 -3.20 -9.08
C LEU A 139 -7.71 -2.48 -10.38
N ALA A 140 -6.91 -2.61 -11.43
CA ALA A 140 -7.22 -2.03 -12.74
C ALA A 140 -8.51 -2.60 -13.35
N ALA A 141 -8.83 -3.87 -13.08
CA ALA A 141 -10.10 -4.47 -13.50
C ALA A 141 -11.34 -3.86 -12.81
N ARG A 142 -11.16 -3.16 -11.67
CA ARG A 142 -12.24 -2.46 -10.95
C ARG A 142 -12.54 -1.07 -11.51
N LEU A 143 -11.72 -0.57 -12.42
CA LEU A 143 -11.91 0.70 -13.10
C LEU A 143 -12.57 0.43 -14.47
N PRO A 144 -13.85 0.79 -14.66
CA PRO A 144 -14.52 0.60 -15.95
C PRO A 144 -14.17 1.69 -16.96
N GLY A 145 -14.12 1.32 -18.24
CA GLY A 145 -14.08 2.25 -19.38
C GLY A 145 -13.02 3.34 -19.29
N VAL A 146 -13.46 4.59 -19.31
CA VAL A 146 -12.61 5.80 -19.33
C VAL A 146 -11.74 5.92 -18.09
N HIS A 147 -12.22 5.52 -16.90
CA HIS A 147 -11.42 5.62 -15.67
C HIS A 147 -10.17 4.73 -15.71
N ARG A 148 -10.20 3.61 -16.45
CA ARG A 148 -9.01 2.77 -16.64
C ARG A 148 -7.97 3.48 -17.50
N GLN A 149 -8.40 4.16 -18.56
CA GLN A 149 -7.50 4.94 -19.43
C GLN A 149 -6.88 6.11 -18.65
N LEU A 150 -7.68 6.81 -17.83
CA LEU A 150 -7.21 7.87 -16.94
C LEU A 150 -6.20 7.34 -15.89
N SER A 151 -6.48 6.19 -15.28
CA SER A 151 -5.52 5.54 -14.39
C SER A 151 -4.21 5.18 -15.09
N GLN A 152 -4.25 4.71 -16.34
CA GLN A 152 -3.06 4.36 -17.11
C GLN A 152 -2.27 5.61 -17.50
N LEU A 153 -2.97 6.72 -17.78
CA LEU A 153 -2.35 8.02 -18.04
C LEU A 153 -1.53 8.49 -16.83
N LEU A 154 -2.10 8.38 -15.62
CA LEU A 154 -1.37 8.69 -14.37
C LEU A 154 -0.11 7.82 -14.23
N ASP A 155 -0.23 6.50 -14.42
CA ASP A 155 0.94 5.62 -14.29
C ASP A 155 2.00 5.90 -15.36
N ARG A 156 1.60 6.27 -16.57
CA ARG A 156 2.55 6.57 -17.64
C ARG A 156 3.29 7.89 -17.41
N ASP A 157 2.56 8.91 -16.98
CA ASP A 157 3.08 10.28 -16.98
C ASP A 157 3.64 10.70 -15.61
N LEU A 158 3.15 10.13 -14.49
CA LEU A 158 3.62 10.45 -13.14
C LEU A 158 4.53 9.38 -12.52
N ALA A 159 4.34 8.08 -12.78
CA ALA A 159 5.18 7.05 -12.16
C ALA A 159 6.69 7.23 -12.41
N PRO A 160 7.16 7.71 -13.59
CA PRO A 160 8.58 7.96 -13.83
C PRO A 160 9.20 8.97 -12.86
N LEU A 161 8.41 9.86 -12.24
CA LEU A 161 8.90 10.80 -11.23
C LEU A 161 9.43 10.08 -9.98
N PHE A 162 8.93 8.89 -9.69
CA PHE A 162 9.22 8.14 -8.46
C PHE A 162 10.13 6.93 -8.71
N ALA A 163 10.66 6.76 -9.92
CA ALA A 163 11.47 5.61 -10.30
C ALA A 163 12.90 5.63 -9.73
N GLY A 164 13.31 6.75 -9.11
CA GLY A 164 14.67 6.98 -8.62
C GLY A 164 15.65 7.30 -9.75
N GLY A 165 16.34 8.44 -9.66
CA GLY A 165 17.32 8.88 -10.65
C GLY A 165 16.98 10.21 -11.29
N TYR A 166 17.66 10.53 -12.40
CA TYR A 166 17.47 11.78 -13.13
C TYR A 166 16.10 11.80 -13.81
N VAL A 167 15.28 12.79 -13.47
CA VAL A 167 14.00 13.05 -14.12
C VAL A 167 14.27 14.07 -15.23
N SER A 168 13.91 13.73 -16.47
CA SER A 168 14.06 14.71 -17.55
C SER A 168 13.00 15.81 -17.43
N PRO A 169 13.30 17.06 -17.81
CA PRO A 169 12.31 18.15 -17.80
C PRO A 169 11.06 17.84 -18.64
N GLY A 170 11.22 16.99 -19.66
CA GLY A 170 10.10 16.50 -20.47
C GLY A 170 9.13 15.61 -19.68
N VAL A 171 9.59 14.86 -18.68
CA VAL A 171 8.74 14.08 -17.78
C VAL A 171 7.97 15.03 -16.86
N VAL A 172 8.65 15.98 -16.23
CA VAL A 172 8.04 17.00 -15.36
C VAL A 172 6.91 17.74 -16.08
N ARG A 173 7.18 18.22 -17.30
CA ARG A 173 6.17 18.92 -18.11
C ARG A 173 4.95 18.05 -18.45
N ARG A 174 5.15 16.75 -18.74
CA ARG A 174 4.03 15.83 -18.97
C ARG A 174 3.24 15.57 -17.70
N ALA A 175 3.92 15.41 -16.57
CA ALA A 175 3.28 15.20 -15.27
C ALA A 175 2.44 16.42 -14.86
N THR A 176 2.99 17.63 -14.96
CA THR A 176 2.25 18.87 -14.63
C THR A 176 1.07 19.11 -15.57
N GLN A 177 1.21 18.82 -16.86
CA GLN A 177 0.09 18.88 -17.81
C GLN A 177 -1.00 17.87 -17.46
N THR A 178 -0.62 16.65 -17.08
CA THR A 178 -1.56 15.60 -16.66
C THR A 178 -2.28 16.03 -15.38
N LEU A 179 -1.56 16.53 -14.38
CA LEU A 179 -2.13 17.04 -13.13
C LEU A 179 -3.14 18.17 -13.39
N ARG A 180 -2.85 19.11 -14.30
CA ARG A 180 -3.81 20.16 -14.71
C ARG A 180 -5.08 19.59 -15.33
N GLN A 181 -4.98 18.54 -16.15
CA GLN A 181 -6.17 17.88 -16.71
C GLN A 181 -7.01 17.22 -15.60
N PHE A 182 -6.35 16.58 -14.63
CA PHE A 182 -7.04 15.98 -13.49
C PHE A 182 -7.66 17.02 -12.55
N GLU A 183 -7.04 18.20 -12.38
CA GLU A 183 -7.63 19.33 -11.65
C GLU A 183 -8.95 19.78 -12.28
N GLN A 184 -8.98 19.93 -13.60
CA GLN A 184 -10.20 20.28 -14.33
C GLN A 184 -11.27 19.18 -14.21
N LEU A 185 -10.87 17.91 -14.25
CA LEU A 185 -11.77 16.78 -14.08
C LEU A 185 -12.34 16.68 -12.65
N ALA A 186 -11.53 16.98 -11.63
CA ALA A 186 -11.95 16.96 -10.23
C ALA A 186 -13.05 17.99 -9.95
N GLN A 187 -13.03 19.13 -10.62
CA GLN A 187 -14.09 20.14 -10.55
C GLN A 187 -15.41 19.67 -11.19
N GLY A 188 -15.37 18.66 -12.05
CA GLY A 188 -16.53 18.10 -12.76
C GLY A 188 -17.36 17.08 -11.96
N GLY A 189 -16.91 16.66 -10.78
CA GLY A 189 -17.72 15.90 -9.80
C GLY A 189 -18.02 14.42 -10.11
N ASP A 190 -17.61 13.88 -11.26
CA ASP A 190 -17.92 12.50 -11.66
C ASP A 190 -16.65 11.63 -11.75
N SER A 191 -16.27 11.00 -10.63
CA SER A 191 -15.06 10.17 -10.54
C SER A 191 -15.31 8.87 -9.78
N SER A 192 -14.70 7.78 -10.25
CA SER A 192 -14.72 6.50 -9.55
C SER A 192 -13.89 6.59 -8.26
N PRO A 193 -14.32 5.98 -7.13
CA PRO A 193 -13.56 6.01 -5.89
C PRO A 193 -12.15 5.42 -6.03
N TYR A 194 -11.97 4.44 -6.93
CA TYR A 194 -10.63 3.88 -7.22
C TYR A 194 -9.76 4.86 -8.00
N LEU A 195 -10.33 5.68 -8.88
CA LEU A 195 -9.59 6.71 -9.57
C LEU A 195 -9.21 7.84 -8.62
N GLU A 196 -10.14 8.28 -7.76
CA GLU A 196 -9.87 9.24 -6.68
C GLU A 196 -8.72 8.78 -5.79
N MET A 197 -8.76 7.53 -5.31
CA MET A 197 -7.70 6.96 -4.47
C MET A 197 -6.36 6.89 -5.21
N LYS A 198 -6.38 6.67 -6.52
CA LYS A 198 -5.16 6.65 -7.34
C LYS A 198 -4.57 8.04 -7.50
N VAL A 199 -5.39 9.03 -7.84
CA VAL A 199 -4.96 10.44 -7.90
C VAL A 199 -4.43 10.88 -6.53
N ALA A 200 -5.17 10.60 -5.46
CA ALA A 200 -4.77 10.89 -4.09
C ALA A 200 -3.43 10.25 -3.74
N SER A 201 -3.16 9.02 -4.19
CA SER A 201 -1.89 8.36 -3.92
C SER A 201 -0.68 9.09 -4.52
N TYR A 202 -0.80 9.64 -5.73
CA TYR A 202 0.28 10.43 -6.34
C TYR A 202 0.42 11.80 -5.67
N VAL A 203 -0.70 12.48 -5.43
CA VAL A 203 -0.72 13.82 -4.83
C VAL A 203 -0.16 13.79 -3.40
N LEU A 204 -0.62 12.86 -2.56
CA LEU A 204 -0.16 12.75 -1.17
C LEU A 204 1.33 12.41 -1.09
N VAL A 205 1.82 11.55 -1.98
CA VAL A 205 3.26 11.26 -2.05
C VAL A 205 4.05 12.50 -2.46
N LEU A 206 3.61 13.26 -3.47
CA LEU A 206 4.25 14.53 -3.85
C LEU A 206 4.29 15.54 -2.70
N LEU A 207 3.22 15.61 -1.90
CA LEU A 207 3.11 16.57 -0.81
C LEU A 207 3.93 16.20 0.43
N HIS A 208 4.02 14.91 0.76
CA HIS A 208 4.53 14.46 2.07
C HIS A 208 5.81 13.64 2.01
N VAL A 209 6.10 12.98 0.90
CA VAL A 209 7.29 12.11 0.79
C VAL A 209 8.49 12.89 0.26
N VAL A 210 8.27 13.92 -0.58
CA VAL A 210 9.33 14.76 -1.13
C VAL A 210 9.93 15.64 -0.03
N ALA A 211 10.97 15.11 0.64
CA ALA A 211 11.72 15.79 1.69
C ALA A 211 12.66 16.87 1.10
N GLU A 212 13.16 17.77 1.96
CA GLU A 212 13.95 18.96 1.59
C GLU A 212 15.30 18.70 0.88
N GLY A 213 15.65 17.43 0.58
CA GLY A 213 16.88 17.03 -0.11
C GLY A 213 16.68 16.23 -1.40
N GLU A 214 15.46 16.07 -1.90
CA GLU A 214 15.19 15.32 -3.13
C GLU A 214 15.35 16.15 -4.41
N ALA A 215 15.35 15.47 -5.57
CA ALA A 215 15.58 16.04 -6.90
C ALA A 215 14.73 17.30 -7.15
N ALA A 216 15.35 18.35 -7.67
CA ALA A 216 14.71 19.64 -7.96
C ALA A 216 13.41 19.49 -8.77
N ASP A 217 13.35 18.48 -9.63
CA ASP A 217 12.20 18.14 -10.47
C ASP A 217 10.95 17.75 -9.66
N LEU A 218 11.12 17.00 -8.57
CA LEU A 218 10.01 16.63 -7.67
C LEU A 218 9.51 17.84 -6.87
N ARG A 219 10.42 18.74 -6.52
CA ARG A 219 10.08 20.01 -5.87
C ARG A 219 9.22 20.89 -6.78
N GLU A 220 9.59 21.01 -8.05
CA GLU A 220 8.80 21.75 -9.04
C GLU A 220 7.38 21.18 -9.17
N CYS A 221 7.24 19.85 -9.29
CA CYS A 221 5.92 19.21 -9.31
C CYS A 221 5.13 19.46 -8.03
N ARG A 222 5.77 19.43 -6.86
CA ARG A 222 5.12 19.69 -5.58
C ARG A 222 4.62 21.13 -5.49
N GLU A 223 5.47 22.10 -5.80
CA GLU A 223 5.11 23.53 -5.79
C GLU A 223 3.97 23.81 -6.76
N PHE A 224 4.02 23.20 -7.95
CA PHE A 224 2.94 23.26 -8.93
C PHE A 224 1.62 22.71 -8.38
N VAL A 225 1.62 21.53 -7.76
CA VAL A 225 0.40 20.95 -7.17
C VAL A 225 -0.16 21.84 -6.05
N GLN A 226 0.71 22.39 -5.20
CA GLN A 226 0.31 23.27 -4.10
C GLN A 226 -0.25 24.62 -4.58
N GLY A 227 0.27 25.18 -5.68
CA GLY A 227 -0.17 26.48 -6.21
C GLY A 227 -1.32 26.40 -7.22
N GLU A 228 -1.28 25.43 -8.13
CA GLU A 228 -2.09 25.41 -9.36
C GLU A 228 -3.15 24.30 -9.37
N CYS A 229 -3.13 23.36 -8.41
CA CYS A 229 -4.06 22.23 -8.36
C CYS A 229 -4.77 22.09 -6.98
N PRO A 230 -5.48 23.13 -6.50
CA PRO A 230 -6.10 23.11 -5.19
C PRO A 230 -7.21 22.05 -5.05
N ALA A 231 -8.01 21.78 -6.09
CA ALA A 231 -9.08 20.78 -6.02
C ALA A 231 -8.50 19.36 -5.90
N LEU A 232 -7.36 19.07 -6.53
CA LEU A 232 -6.65 17.81 -6.36
C LEU A 232 -6.12 17.63 -4.94
N VAL A 233 -5.55 18.69 -4.36
CA VAL A 233 -5.06 18.67 -2.97
C VAL A 233 -6.22 18.41 -2.02
N GLU A 234 -7.31 19.16 -2.16
CA GLU A 234 -8.52 18.99 -1.34
C GLU A 234 -9.12 17.59 -1.50
N GLY A 235 -9.25 17.10 -2.73
CA GLY A 235 -9.76 15.77 -3.03
C GLY A 235 -8.89 14.68 -2.39
N ALA A 236 -7.56 14.82 -2.45
CA ALA A 236 -6.63 13.89 -1.83
C ALA A 236 -6.79 13.82 -0.30
N TYR A 237 -6.90 14.97 0.38
CA TYR A 237 -7.16 15.01 1.81
C TYR A 237 -8.57 14.53 2.17
N THR A 238 -9.57 14.76 1.31
CA THR A 238 -10.93 14.24 1.51
C THR A 238 -10.97 12.71 1.48
N VAL A 239 -10.27 12.09 0.54
CA VAL A 239 -10.07 10.63 0.51
C VAL A 239 -9.40 10.14 1.79
N LEU A 240 -8.38 10.87 2.26
CA LEU A 240 -7.62 10.49 3.45
C LEU A 240 -8.45 10.64 4.74
N ARG A 241 -9.25 11.70 4.89
CA ARG A 241 -10.20 11.86 5.99
C ARG A 241 -11.22 10.73 6.01
N ARG A 242 -11.82 10.40 4.85
CA ARG A 242 -12.79 9.29 4.70
C ARG A 242 -12.23 7.96 5.20
N LEU A 243 -10.95 7.69 4.93
CA LEU A 243 -10.28 6.44 5.32
C LEU A 243 -9.56 6.52 6.67
N SER A 244 -9.56 7.69 7.33
CA SER A 244 -8.92 7.85 8.63
C SER A 244 -9.79 7.35 9.78
N GLY A 245 -11.11 7.16 9.60
CA GLY A 245 -12.02 6.66 10.62
C GLY A 245 -12.36 7.65 11.72
N LYS A 246 -12.51 8.93 11.35
CA LYS A 246 -13.28 9.91 12.11
C LYS A 246 -14.63 10.14 11.45
#